data_AF-A0A6P4ALX9-F1
#
_entry.id   AF-A0A6P4ALX9-F1
#
_cell.length_a   1.000
_cell.length_b   1.000
_cell.length_c   1.000
_cell.angle_alpha   90.00
_cell.angle_beta   90.00
_cell.angle_gamma   90.00
#
_symmetry.space_group_name_H-M   'P 1'
#
loop_
_entity.id
_entity.type
_entity.pdbx_description
1 polymer ?
#
loop_
_entity_poly.entity_id
_entity_poly.type
_entity_poly.pdbx_seq_one_letter_code
_entity_poly.pdbx_strand_id
1 'polypeptide(L)'
;MDNRMGGKDIVQDDIIQLRRICRASGVRASFGTTNTRDSFYRTSVNFVLNVCSRSPSDSSSIQIDGEDVRQFIAGLAENIGLENFHAARIVSAAVAASTRSRFLQAWALEMQGKHAEAKEELLKICLVFRIFPPEESAPEIEMVARSLEKHLKVEQREFLLNMLVGICGEDGQRSVAEALGLMQSPTGVLDQQ
;
A
#
# COMPACT_ATOMS: atom_id res chain seq x y z
N MET A 1 -11.33 16.16 -28.57
CA MET A 1 -11.81 15.55 -27.31
C MET A 1 -12.73 14.41 -27.70
N ASP A 2 -12.18 13.20 -27.73
CA ASP A 2 -12.92 11.93 -27.82
C ASP A 2 -11.96 10.83 -27.38
N ASN A 3 -12.05 10.43 -26.12
CA ASN A 3 -11.47 9.19 -25.62
C ASN A 3 -12.44 8.63 -24.58
N ARG A 4 -13.66 8.32 -25.05
CA ARG A 4 -14.59 7.47 -24.30
C ARG A 4 -14.04 6.05 -24.31
N MET A 5 -13.87 5.51 -23.11
CA MET A 5 -14.11 4.10 -22.75
C MET A 5 -13.61 3.06 -23.76
N GLY A 6 -12.32 2.74 -23.69
CA GLY A 6 -11.78 1.61 -24.42
C GLY A 6 -10.62 1.00 -23.68
N GLY A 7 -10.82 0.59 -22.41
CA GLY A 7 -9.87 -0.24 -21.66
C GLY A 7 -8.40 0.14 -21.80
N LYS A 8 -8.09 1.43 -21.96
CA LYS A 8 -6.72 1.90 -22.01
C LYS A 8 -6.25 1.91 -20.57
N ASP A 9 -5.26 1.06 -20.31
CA ASP A 9 -4.47 1.14 -19.09
C ASP A 9 -4.13 2.60 -18.86
N ILE A 10 -4.55 3.15 -17.71
CA ILE A 10 -4.16 4.50 -17.32
C ILE A 10 -2.64 4.49 -17.27
N VAL A 11 -2.01 5.20 -18.20
CA VAL A 11 -0.56 5.19 -18.31
C VAL A 11 -0.01 6.03 -17.16
N GLN A 12 1.11 5.60 -16.57
CA GLN A 12 1.75 6.32 -15.46
C GLN A 12 2.02 7.79 -15.81
N ASP A 13 2.38 8.04 -17.08
CA ASP A 13 2.60 9.37 -17.63
C ASP A 13 1.33 10.23 -17.63
N ASP A 14 0.14 9.65 -17.86
CA ASP A 14 -1.13 10.38 -17.82
C ASP A 14 -1.44 10.88 -16.40
N ILE A 15 -1.13 10.08 -15.38
CA ILE A 15 -1.32 10.45 -13.97
C ILE A 15 -0.39 11.61 -13.60
N ILE A 16 0.89 11.52 -13.98
CA ILE A 16 1.88 12.57 -13.72
C ILE A 16 1.51 13.84 -14.48
N GLN A 17 1.14 13.74 -15.76
CA GLN A 17 0.77 14.89 -16.58
C GLN A 17 -0.47 15.60 -16.03
N LEU A 18 -1.49 14.85 -15.60
CA LEU A 18 -2.68 15.43 -14.97
C LEU A 18 -2.30 16.22 -13.71
N ARG A 19 -1.52 15.60 -12.80
CA ARG A 19 -1.06 16.26 -11.57
C ARG A 19 -0.29 17.54 -11.89
N ARG A 20 0.62 17.49 -12.87
CA ARG A 20 1.44 18.63 -13.28
C ARG A 20 0.58 19.79 -13.81
N ILE A 21 -0.37 19.52 -14.70
CA ILE A 21 -1.25 20.54 -15.30
C ILE A 21 -2.13 21.19 -14.22
N CYS A 22 -2.76 20.38 -13.38
CA CYS A 22 -3.61 20.87 -12.30
C CYS A 22 -2.83 21.71 -11.29
N ARG A 23 -1.64 21.25 -10.89
CA ARG A 23 -0.75 22.00 -9.99
C ARG A 23 -0.28 23.33 -10.58
N ALA A 24 0.14 23.34 -11.86
CA ALA A 24 0.64 24.54 -12.51
C ALA A 24 -0.47 25.58 -12.80
N SER A 25 -1.69 25.12 -13.07
CA SER A 25 -2.79 26.00 -13.52
C SER A 25 -3.83 26.28 -12.43
N GLY A 26 -3.74 25.62 -11.26
CA GLY A 26 -4.74 25.71 -10.20
C GLY A 26 -6.12 25.14 -10.56
N VAL A 27 -6.20 24.31 -11.62
CA VAL A 27 -7.47 23.77 -12.13
C VAL A 27 -7.78 22.39 -11.56
N ARG A 28 -9.07 22.06 -11.51
CA ARG A 28 -9.56 20.72 -11.17
C ARG A 28 -10.00 19.97 -12.43
N ALA A 29 -9.72 18.68 -12.47
CA ALA A 29 -10.17 17.78 -13.50
C ALA A 29 -11.56 17.22 -13.17
N SER A 30 -12.47 17.30 -14.13
CA SER A 30 -13.80 16.69 -14.02
C SER A 30 -13.80 15.29 -14.63
N PHE A 31 -14.43 14.34 -13.94
CA PHE A 31 -14.66 12.99 -14.45
C PHE A 31 -16.14 12.78 -14.75
N GLY A 32 -16.43 12.02 -15.81
CA GLY A 32 -17.82 11.78 -16.24
C GLY A 32 -18.66 11.01 -15.22
N THR A 33 -18.03 10.16 -14.39
CA THR A 33 -18.71 9.44 -13.30
C THR A 33 -17.81 9.31 -12.07
N THR A 34 -18.43 9.17 -10.89
CA THR A 34 -17.74 8.84 -9.63
C THR A 34 -16.93 7.57 -9.75
N ASN A 35 -17.47 6.52 -10.38
CA ASN A 35 -16.76 5.25 -10.56
C ASN A 35 -15.47 5.41 -11.39
N THR A 36 -15.50 6.21 -12.46
CA THR A 36 -14.31 6.48 -13.28
C THR A 36 -13.26 7.26 -12.47
N ARG A 37 -13.67 8.28 -11.73
CA ARG A 37 -12.79 9.06 -10.84
C ARG A 37 -12.11 8.16 -9.80
N ASP A 38 -12.89 7.35 -9.11
CA ASP A 38 -12.38 6.49 -8.04
C ASP A 38 -11.49 5.38 -8.60
N SER A 39 -11.80 4.86 -9.80
CA SER A 39 -10.96 3.90 -10.51
C SER A 39 -9.63 4.51 -10.94
N PHE A 40 -9.65 5.76 -11.42
CA PHE A 40 -8.44 6.50 -11.73
C PHE A 40 -7.58 6.73 -10.49
N TYR A 41 -8.20 7.13 -9.38
CA TYR A 41 -7.49 7.33 -8.13
C TYR A 41 -6.88 6.03 -7.58
N ARG A 42 -7.64 4.92 -7.57
CA ARG A 42 -7.10 3.59 -7.21
C ARG A 42 -5.88 3.20 -8.05
N THR A 43 -5.94 3.44 -9.35
CA THR A 43 -4.81 3.16 -10.26
C THR A 43 -3.60 4.04 -9.94
N SER A 44 -3.85 5.31 -9.62
CA SER A 44 -2.81 6.26 -9.21
C SER A 44 -2.15 5.88 -7.89
N VAL A 45 -2.93 5.43 -6.89
CA VAL A 45 -2.40 4.93 -5.63
C VAL A 45 -1.52 3.71 -5.86
N ASN A 46 -1.96 2.74 -6.67
CA ASN A 46 -1.15 1.55 -6.99
C ASN A 46 0.16 1.93 -7.71
N PHE A 47 0.12 2.90 -8.61
CA PHE A 47 1.33 3.46 -9.21
C PHE A 47 2.28 4.04 -8.15
N VAL A 48 1.78 4.87 -7.23
CA VAL A 48 2.60 5.43 -6.14
C VAL A 48 3.19 4.33 -5.25
N LEU A 49 2.41 3.33 -4.84
CA LEU A 49 2.89 2.20 -4.04
C LEU A 49 4.00 1.41 -4.76
N ASN A 50 3.89 1.26 -6.08
CA ASN A 50 4.94 0.64 -6.90
C ASN A 50 6.22 1.48 -6.93
N VAL A 51 6.11 2.80 -7.07
CA VAL A 51 7.27 3.72 -6.99
C VAL A 51 7.92 3.61 -5.61
N CYS A 52 7.14 3.64 -4.53
CA CYS A 52 7.63 3.50 -3.16
C CYS A 52 8.42 2.20 -2.97
N SER A 53 7.93 1.10 -3.54
CA SER A 53 8.56 -0.21 -3.40
C SER A 53 9.84 -0.42 -4.21
N ARG A 54 10.14 0.45 -5.18
CA ARG A 54 11.37 0.37 -6.00
C ARG A 54 12.49 1.27 -5.48
N SER A 55 12.19 2.11 -4.49
CA SER A 55 13.16 3.08 -3.98
C SER A 55 14.22 2.42 -3.11
N PRO A 56 15.49 2.88 -3.16
CA PRO A 56 16.51 2.47 -2.22
C PRO A 56 16.05 2.71 -0.78
N SER A 57 16.31 1.75 0.11
CA SER A 57 15.88 1.78 1.51
C SER A 57 16.35 3.02 2.29
N ASP A 58 17.47 3.61 1.88
CA ASP A 58 18.10 4.76 2.52
C ASP A 58 17.60 6.12 2.02
N SER A 59 16.68 6.14 1.05
CA SER A 59 16.15 7.40 0.52
C SER A 59 15.26 8.09 1.56
N SER A 60 15.68 9.26 2.03
CA SER A 60 14.97 10.09 3.00
C SER A 60 13.69 10.71 2.44
N SER A 61 13.58 10.82 1.11
CA SER A 61 12.39 11.31 0.43
C SER A 61 12.21 10.62 -0.92
N ILE A 62 11.04 9.99 -1.14
CA ILE A 62 10.63 9.48 -2.45
C ILE A 62 9.80 10.57 -3.11
N GLN A 63 10.13 10.89 -4.37
CA GLN A 63 9.46 11.93 -5.11
C GLN A 63 8.93 11.45 -6.46
N ILE A 64 7.81 12.02 -6.88
CA ILE A 64 7.22 11.87 -8.21
C ILE A 64 7.07 13.27 -8.78
N ASP A 65 7.67 13.54 -9.93
CA ASP A 65 7.65 14.87 -10.57
C ASP A 65 8.07 16.02 -9.64
N GLY A 66 9.13 15.78 -8.86
CA GLY A 66 9.68 16.73 -7.88
C GLY A 66 8.83 16.92 -6.61
N GLU A 67 7.80 16.10 -6.40
CA GLU A 67 6.87 16.20 -5.28
C GLU A 67 6.94 14.97 -4.37
N ASP A 68 6.90 15.18 -3.04
CA ASP A 68 6.79 14.08 -2.06
C ASP A 68 5.57 13.20 -2.37
N VAL A 69 5.74 11.88 -2.33
CA VAL A 69 4.68 10.92 -2.70
C VAL A 69 3.35 11.10 -1.95
N ARG A 70 3.37 11.57 -0.69
CA ARG A 70 2.14 11.86 0.07
C ARG A 70 1.48 13.13 -0.42
N GLN A 71 2.27 14.16 -0.72
CA GLN A 71 1.77 15.40 -1.31
C GLN A 71 1.22 15.18 -2.72
N PHE A 72 1.88 14.34 -3.52
CA PHE A 72 1.45 13.95 -4.85
C PHE A 72 0.05 13.32 -4.79
N ILE A 73 -0.15 12.33 -3.92
CA ILE A 73 -1.44 11.62 -3.87
C ILE A 73 -2.56 12.46 -3.24
N ALA A 74 -2.26 13.23 -2.18
CA ALA A 74 -3.23 14.12 -1.56
C ALA A 74 -3.66 15.23 -2.53
N GLY A 75 -2.70 15.84 -3.22
CA GLY A 75 -2.98 16.85 -4.21
C GLY A 75 -3.69 16.30 -5.44
N LEU A 76 -3.41 15.06 -5.86
CA LEU A 76 -4.16 14.41 -6.93
C LEU A 76 -5.63 14.20 -6.53
N ALA A 77 -5.90 13.77 -5.28
CA ALA A 77 -7.25 13.65 -4.76
C ALA A 77 -8.01 14.99 -4.84
N GLU A 78 -7.36 16.09 -4.44
CA GLU A 78 -7.93 17.43 -4.57
C GLU A 78 -8.19 17.81 -6.04
N ASN A 79 -7.22 17.55 -6.92
CA ASN A 79 -7.33 17.89 -8.34
C ASN A 79 -8.50 17.20 -9.03
N ILE A 80 -8.89 15.99 -8.59
CA ILE A 80 -10.03 15.27 -9.16
C ILE A 80 -11.33 15.44 -8.35
N GLY A 81 -11.31 16.28 -7.31
CA GLY A 81 -12.47 16.54 -6.44
C GLY A 81 -12.90 15.34 -5.60
N LEU A 82 -11.94 14.55 -5.10
CA LEU A 82 -12.19 13.42 -4.22
C LEU A 82 -12.16 13.89 -2.75
N GLU A 83 -13.13 13.48 -1.94
CA GLU A 83 -13.16 13.79 -0.51
C GLU A 83 -11.99 13.13 0.23
N ASN A 84 -11.36 13.85 1.17
CA ASN A 84 -10.18 13.40 1.88
C ASN A 84 -10.39 12.06 2.60
N PHE A 85 -11.52 11.88 3.27
CA PHE A 85 -11.84 10.63 3.97
C PHE A 85 -11.95 9.45 2.99
N HIS A 86 -12.59 9.67 1.84
CA HIS A 86 -12.72 8.64 0.81
C HIS A 86 -11.37 8.33 0.13
N ALA A 87 -10.56 9.37 -0.12
CA ALA A 87 -9.21 9.23 -0.62
C ALA A 87 -8.32 8.41 0.33
N ALA A 88 -8.37 8.70 1.63
CA ALA A 88 -7.65 7.97 2.67
C ALA A 88 -8.05 6.49 2.69
N ARG A 89 -9.36 6.19 2.67
CA ARG A 89 -9.85 4.81 2.60
C ARG A 89 -9.35 4.03 1.38
N ILE A 90 -9.29 4.68 0.21
CA ILE A 90 -8.74 4.06 -1.00
C ILE A 90 -7.24 3.76 -0.82
N VAL A 91 -6.49 4.68 -0.20
CA VAL A 91 -5.06 4.47 0.10
C VAL A 91 -4.88 3.31 1.09
N SER A 92 -5.59 3.29 2.21
CA SER A 92 -5.51 2.21 3.21
C SER A 92 -5.85 0.85 2.61
N ALA A 93 -6.92 0.77 1.80
CA ALA A 93 -7.31 -0.46 1.12
C ALA A 93 -6.23 -0.93 0.12
N ALA A 94 -5.61 -0.01 -0.62
CA ALA A 94 -4.53 -0.35 -1.56
C ALA A 94 -3.26 -0.80 -0.83
N VAL A 95 -2.89 -0.16 0.28
CA VAL A 95 -1.79 -0.57 1.15
C VAL A 95 -2.03 -2.00 1.64
N ALA A 96 -3.18 -2.28 2.22
CA ALA A 96 -3.55 -3.61 2.70
C ALA A 96 -3.54 -4.68 1.58
N ALA A 97 -4.12 -4.38 0.41
CA ALA A 97 -4.11 -5.28 -0.73
C ALA A 97 -2.68 -5.58 -1.21
N SER A 98 -1.82 -4.55 -1.28
CA SER A 98 -0.42 -4.70 -1.66
C SER A 98 0.35 -5.54 -0.64
N THR A 99 0.12 -5.32 0.67
CA THR A 99 0.76 -6.07 1.74
C THR A 99 0.41 -7.55 1.69
N ARG A 100 -0.88 -7.88 1.53
CA ARG A 100 -1.33 -9.27 1.34
C ARG A 100 -0.63 -9.92 0.16
N SER A 101 -0.64 -9.25 -1.01
CA SER A 101 -0.04 -9.79 -2.23
C SER A 101 1.46 -10.06 -2.06
N ARG A 102 2.17 -9.16 -1.37
CA ARG A 102 3.61 -9.28 -1.15
C ARG A 102 3.96 -10.41 -0.20
N PHE A 103 3.19 -10.64 0.87
CA PHE A 103 3.41 -11.81 1.74
C PHE A 103 3.22 -13.13 0.98
N LEU A 104 2.17 -13.24 0.18
CA LEU A 104 1.93 -14.44 -0.63
C LEU A 104 3.04 -14.65 -1.68
N GLN A 105 3.49 -13.56 -2.33
CA GLN A 105 4.57 -13.61 -3.29
C GLN A 105 5.90 -14.00 -2.62
N ALA A 106 6.23 -13.41 -1.47
CA ALA A 106 7.42 -13.74 -0.70
C ALA A 106 7.43 -15.22 -0.31
N TRP A 107 6.29 -15.75 0.16
CA TRP A 107 6.17 -17.17 0.46
C TRP A 107 6.34 -18.05 -0.78
N ALA A 108 5.75 -17.66 -1.92
CA ALA A 108 5.91 -18.39 -3.17
C ALA A 108 7.38 -18.41 -3.65
N LEU A 109 8.11 -17.31 -3.48
CA LEU A 109 9.53 -17.20 -3.81
C LEU A 109 10.38 -18.06 -2.85
N GLU A 110 10.04 -18.07 -1.57
CA GLU A 110 10.70 -18.90 -0.56
C GLU A 110 10.56 -20.40 -0.90
N MET A 111 9.36 -20.84 -1.26
CA MET A 111 9.11 -22.23 -1.70
C MET A 111 9.85 -22.61 -2.98
N GLN A 112 10.28 -21.63 -3.77
CA GLN A 112 11.11 -21.83 -4.97
C GLN A 112 12.63 -21.77 -4.67
N GLY A 113 13.03 -21.59 -3.40
CA GLY A 113 14.43 -21.41 -3.00
C GLY A 113 15.00 -20.04 -3.37
N LYS A 114 14.15 -19.08 -3.75
CA LYS A 114 14.54 -17.72 -4.15
C LYS A 114 14.57 -16.77 -2.96
N HIS A 115 15.36 -17.12 -1.95
CA HIS A 115 15.40 -16.43 -0.66
C HIS A 115 15.70 -14.92 -0.76
N ALA A 116 16.62 -14.53 -1.65
CA ALA A 116 16.97 -13.12 -1.85
C ALA A 116 15.79 -12.32 -2.44
N GLU A 117 15.08 -12.88 -3.42
CA GLU A 117 13.89 -12.27 -4.02
C GLU A 117 12.74 -12.21 -2.99
N ALA A 118 12.56 -13.27 -2.19
CA ALA A 118 11.56 -13.30 -1.12
C ALA A 118 11.80 -12.19 -0.10
N LYS A 119 13.06 -12.03 0.34
CA LYS A 119 13.47 -10.94 1.24
C LYS A 119 13.20 -9.59 0.61
N GLU A 120 13.60 -9.37 -0.65
CA GLU A 120 13.33 -8.12 -1.37
C GLU A 120 11.84 -7.81 -1.43
N GLU A 121 10.98 -8.82 -1.65
CA GLU A 121 9.53 -8.61 -1.69
C GLU A 121 8.95 -8.21 -0.34
N LEU A 122 9.49 -8.74 0.75
CA LEU A 122 9.13 -8.33 2.11
C LEU A 122 9.62 -6.91 2.44
N LEU A 123 10.81 -6.51 1.98
CA LEU A 123 11.32 -5.13 2.16
C LEU A 123 10.35 -4.08 1.64
N LYS A 124 9.68 -4.39 0.54
CA LYS A 124 8.72 -3.49 -0.10
C LYS A 124 7.54 -3.18 0.82
N ILE A 125 7.15 -4.10 1.71
CA ILE A 125 6.12 -3.86 2.74
C ILE A 125 6.63 -2.81 3.74
N CYS A 126 7.85 -2.96 4.26
CA CYS A 126 8.46 -1.99 5.19
C CYS A 126 8.52 -0.58 4.57
N LEU A 127 8.91 -0.47 3.30
CA LEU A 127 8.99 0.81 2.59
C LEU A 127 7.61 1.47 2.43
N VAL A 128 6.59 0.69 2.09
CA VAL A 128 5.21 1.18 1.99
C VAL A 128 4.71 1.65 3.36
N PHE A 129 4.88 0.87 4.41
CA PHE A 129 4.43 1.23 5.77
C PHE A 129 5.16 2.46 6.32
N ARG A 130 6.43 2.69 5.95
CA ARG A 130 7.15 3.92 6.34
C ARG A 130 6.51 5.18 5.77
N ILE A 131 5.90 5.08 4.59
CA ILE A 131 5.34 6.23 3.84
C ILE A 131 3.84 6.38 4.11
N PHE A 132 3.13 5.26 4.12
CA PHE A 132 1.71 5.14 4.41
C PHE A 132 1.55 4.21 5.62
N PRO A 133 1.86 4.70 6.83
CA PRO A 133 1.74 3.91 8.04
C PRO A 133 0.27 3.52 8.24
N PRO A 134 -0.04 2.22 8.37
CA PRO A 134 -1.37 1.81 8.79
C PRO A 134 -1.68 2.36 10.18
N GLU A 135 -2.95 2.69 10.41
CA GLU A 135 -3.41 2.98 11.77
C GLU A 135 -3.32 1.71 12.63
N GLU A 136 -3.10 1.90 13.93
CA GLU A 136 -3.10 0.78 14.87
C GLU A 136 -4.51 0.15 14.92
N SER A 137 -4.57 -1.19 14.82
CA SER A 137 -5.87 -1.91 14.76
C SER A 137 -6.73 -1.52 13.56
N ALA A 138 -6.12 -1.13 12.43
CA ALA A 138 -6.86 -0.78 11.22
C ALA A 138 -7.62 -1.99 10.67
N PRO A 139 -8.93 -1.86 10.36
CA PRO A 139 -9.74 -2.98 9.86
C PRO A 139 -9.20 -3.55 8.55
N GLU A 140 -8.57 -2.74 7.70
CA GLU A 140 -7.95 -3.20 6.46
C GLU A 140 -6.75 -4.13 6.73
N ILE A 141 -5.97 -3.90 7.80
CA ILE A 141 -4.83 -4.76 8.18
C ILE A 141 -5.32 -6.05 8.82
N GLU A 142 -6.34 -5.99 9.67
CA GLU A 142 -6.98 -7.19 10.23
C GLU A 142 -7.54 -8.11 9.11
N MET A 143 -8.10 -7.50 8.05
CA MET A 143 -8.52 -8.25 6.87
C MET A 143 -7.35 -8.91 6.12
N VAL A 144 -6.16 -8.32 6.13
CA VAL A 144 -4.95 -8.96 5.59
C VAL A 144 -4.64 -10.22 6.40
N ALA A 145 -4.58 -10.11 7.73
CA ALA A 145 -4.31 -11.25 8.61
C ALA A 145 -5.28 -12.41 8.38
N ARG A 146 -6.59 -12.13 8.46
CA ARG A 146 -7.65 -13.11 8.20
C ARG A 146 -7.58 -13.72 6.80
N SER A 147 -7.08 -12.96 5.82
CA SER A 147 -6.91 -13.47 4.46
C SER A 147 -5.65 -14.34 4.31
N LEU A 148 -4.58 -14.04 5.03
CA LEU A 148 -3.35 -14.83 5.00
C LEU A 148 -3.54 -16.17 5.71
N GLU A 149 -4.32 -16.22 6.79
CA GLU A 149 -4.67 -17.46 7.50
C GLU A 149 -5.29 -18.54 6.61
N LYS A 150 -5.97 -18.12 5.54
CA LYS A 150 -6.56 -19.05 4.56
C LYS A 150 -5.51 -19.73 3.66
N HIS A 151 -4.30 -19.19 3.59
CA HIS A 151 -3.26 -19.61 2.65
C HIS A 151 -1.95 -20.02 3.33
N LEU A 152 -1.68 -19.48 4.53
CA LEU A 152 -0.44 -19.66 5.27
C LEU A 152 -0.72 -20.19 6.68
N LYS A 153 0.04 -21.19 7.09
CA LYS A 153 0.02 -21.69 8.48
C LYS A 153 0.71 -20.69 9.41
N VAL A 154 0.47 -20.82 10.72
CA VAL A 154 1.09 -19.98 11.75
C VAL A 154 2.61 -19.98 11.61
N GLU A 155 3.22 -21.16 11.44
CA GLU A 155 4.68 -21.30 11.37
C GLU A 155 5.27 -20.60 10.13
N GLN A 156 4.50 -20.56 9.04
CA GLN A 156 4.91 -19.88 7.80
C GLN A 156 4.83 -18.36 7.96
N ARG A 157 3.81 -17.86 8.68
CA ARG A 157 3.68 -16.43 9.01
C ARG A 157 4.79 -15.99 9.95
N GLU A 158 5.11 -16.79 10.97
CA GLU A 158 6.25 -16.55 11.86
C GLU A 158 7.58 -16.53 11.12
N PHE A 159 7.76 -17.45 10.15
CA PHE A 159 8.95 -17.45 9.30
C PHE A 159 9.10 -16.16 8.50
N LEU A 160 8.02 -15.68 7.86
CA LEU A 160 8.03 -14.40 7.13
C LEU A 160 8.31 -13.20 8.05
N LEU A 161 7.76 -13.20 9.27
CA LEU A 161 8.05 -12.17 10.27
C LEU A 161 9.53 -12.17 10.64
N ASN A 162 10.10 -13.34 10.93
CA ASN A 162 11.51 -13.48 11.30
C ASN A 162 12.45 -13.02 10.18
N MET A 163 12.08 -13.21 8.90
CA MET A 163 12.84 -12.70 7.76
C MET A 163 12.85 -11.16 7.69
N LEU A 164 11.84 -10.50 8.27
CA LEU A 164 11.70 -9.05 8.34
C LEU A 164 12.36 -8.41 9.57
N VAL A 165 12.62 -9.19 10.63
CA VAL A 165 13.28 -8.73 11.85
C VAL A 165 14.67 -8.16 11.52
N GLY A 166 14.94 -6.96 12.01
CA GLY A 166 16.20 -6.25 11.75
C GLY A 166 16.22 -5.44 10.45
N ILE A 167 15.11 -5.41 9.70
CA ILE A 167 15.01 -4.61 8.46
C ILE A 167 13.91 -3.56 8.51
N CYS A 168 12.76 -3.92 9.06
CA CYS A 168 11.72 -2.94 9.42
C CYS A 168 12.16 -2.21 10.71
N GLY A 169 12.00 -0.88 10.77
CA GLY A 169 12.10 -0.12 12.02
C GLY A 169 11.01 -0.53 13.04
N GLU A 170 11.18 -0.17 14.31
CA GLU A 170 10.34 -0.65 15.43
C GLU A 170 8.82 -0.47 15.18
N ASP A 171 8.39 0.70 14.71
CA ASP A 171 6.98 0.97 14.39
C ASP A 171 6.46 0.10 13.23
N GLY A 172 7.31 -0.14 12.23
CA GLY A 172 6.97 -1.00 11.09
C GLY A 172 6.85 -2.47 11.48
N GLN A 173 7.61 -2.92 12.49
CA GLN A 173 7.55 -4.30 12.97
C GLN A 173 6.19 -4.63 13.60
N ARG A 174 5.59 -3.69 14.35
CA ARG A 174 4.25 -3.88 14.94
C ARG A 174 3.19 -4.06 13.86
N SER A 175 3.10 -3.14 12.91
CA SER A 175 2.10 -3.21 11.82
C SER A 175 2.31 -4.45 10.93
N VAL A 176 3.55 -4.89 10.72
CA VAL A 176 3.86 -6.14 10.00
C VAL A 176 3.38 -7.36 10.78
N ALA A 177 3.64 -7.42 12.08
CA ALA A 177 3.16 -8.50 12.94
C ALA A 177 1.63 -8.55 12.99
N GLU A 178 0.97 -7.39 13.03
CA GLU A 178 -0.49 -7.27 12.94
C GLU A 178 -1.01 -7.78 11.59
N ALA A 179 -0.41 -7.37 10.47
CA ALA A 179 -0.79 -7.83 9.14
C ALA A 179 -0.60 -9.35 8.94
N LEU A 180 0.37 -9.95 9.65
CA LEU A 180 0.56 -11.39 9.70
C LEU A 180 -0.37 -12.10 10.69
N GLY A 181 -1.17 -11.38 11.48
CA GLY A 181 -2.03 -11.98 12.51
C GLY A 181 -1.25 -12.65 13.64
N LEU A 182 -0.08 -12.10 13.99
CA LEU A 182 0.82 -12.62 15.03
C LEU A 182 0.84 -11.75 16.30
N MET A 183 0.11 -10.63 16.30
CA MET A 183 -0.11 -9.85 17.52
C MET A 183 -1.01 -10.66 18.47
N GLN A 184 -0.53 -10.91 19.68
CA GLN A 184 -1.36 -11.49 20.73
C GLN A 184 -2.55 -10.55 20.96
N SER A 185 -3.77 -11.07 20.89
CA SER A 185 -4.94 -10.32 21.34
C SER A 185 -4.74 -9.95 22.82
N PRO A 186 -4.91 -8.69 23.23
CA PRO A 186 -4.92 -8.33 24.63
C PRO A 186 -6.26 -8.76 25.25
N THR A 187 -6.57 -10.05 25.30
CA THR A 187 -7.61 -10.59 26.19
C THR A 187 -7.45 -12.10 26.36
N GLY A 188 -6.65 -12.45 27.35
CA GLY A 188 -6.55 -13.78 27.94
C GLY A 188 -6.43 -13.68 29.46
N VAL A 189 -7.21 -12.77 30.07
CA VAL A 189 -7.39 -12.71 31.52
C VAL A 189 -8.86 -12.39 31.77
N LEU A 190 -9.66 -13.44 31.92
CA LEU A 190 -10.81 -13.54 32.82
C LEU A 190 -11.43 -14.92 32.61
N ASP A 191 -10.80 -15.93 33.21
CA ASP A 191 -11.48 -17.14 33.65
C ASP A 191 -10.75 -17.61 34.92
N GLN A 192 -11.26 -17.13 36.06
CA GLN A 192 -11.19 -17.76 37.38
C GLN A 192 -11.94 -16.91 38.40
N GLN A 193 -13.27 -17.12 38.49
CA GLN A 193 -13.95 -17.52 39.73
C GLN A 193 -15.40 -17.91 39.48
#